data_AF-T0XVW8-F1
#
_entry.id   AF-T0XVW8-F1
#
_cell.length_a   1.000
_cell.length_b   1.000
_cell.length_c   1.000
_cell.angle_alpha   90.00
_cell.angle_beta   90.00
_cell.angle_gamma   90.00
#
_symmetry.space_group_name_H-M   'P 1'
#
loop_
_entity.id
_entity.type
_entity.pdbx_description
1 polymer ?
#
loop_
_entity_poly.entity_id
_entity_poly.type
_entity_poly.pdbx_seq_one_letter_code
_entity_poly.pdbx_strand_id
1 'polypeptide(L)'
;MIPRTLDPAILQGHVLEVLRTLPEESVHCVVTSPPYWGLRTYDTVPQVWGGDSDCPHSWEAVTIPSGNGQVTHSMVAETLNTASATRSPRSSTTCVKCDAWKGELGLEPTPEL
;
A
#
# COMPACT_ATOMS: atom_id res chain seq x y z
N MET A 1 32.18 -2.31 18.58
CA MET A 1 31.42 -2.64 19.81
C MET A 1 30.31 -1.60 19.91
N ILE A 2 29.05 -2.00 19.85
CA ILE A 2 27.92 -1.05 19.95
C ILE A 2 27.88 -0.54 21.41
N PRO A 3 27.83 0.78 21.67
CA PRO A 3 27.85 1.32 23.04
C PRO A 3 26.64 0.84 23.86
N ARG A 4 26.88 0.49 25.13
CA ARG A 4 25.90 -0.11 26.06
C ARG A 4 24.94 0.89 26.74
N THR A 5 24.88 2.13 26.26
CA THR A 5 24.15 3.24 26.90
C THR A 5 23.18 3.92 25.94
N LEU A 6 22.58 3.19 25.00
CA LEU A 6 21.46 3.70 24.22
C LEU A 6 20.17 3.37 24.97
N ASP A 7 19.51 4.39 25.52
CA ASP A 7 18.14 4.25 26.03
C ASP A 7 17.20 4.05 24.83
N PRO A 8 16.57 2.87 24.68
CA PRO A 8 15.66 2.64 23.58
C PRO A 8 14.41 3.51 23.76
N ALA A 9 14.05 4.26 22.73
CA ALA A 9 12.85 5.10 22.69
C ALA A 9 11.77 4.47 21.80
N ILE A 10 10.50 4.56 22.23
CA ILE A 10 9.34 4.26 21.40
C ILE A 10 8.67 5.59 21.06
N LEU A 11 8.68 5.95 19.78
CA LEU A 11 7.99 7.12 19.27
C LEU A 11 6.73 6.67 18.54
N GLN A 12 5.55 6.95 19.13
CA GLN A 12 4.27 6.59 18.55
C GLN A 12 3.67 7.78 17.79
N GLY A 13 3.29 7.56 16.52
CA GLY A 13 2.60 8.55 15.71
C GLY A 13 2.59 8.19 14.23
N HIS A 14 2.08 9.09 13.40
CA HIS A 14 2.19 8.95 11.94
C HIS A 14 3.67 9.05 11.55
N VAL A 15 4.18 8.04 10.84
CA VAL A 15 5.63 7.88 10.62
C VAL A 15 6.28 9.10 9.98
N LEU A 16 5.62 9.74 9.01
CA LEU A 16 6.15 10.94 8.34
C LEU A 16 6.30 12.13 9.29
N GLU A 17 5.40 12.28 10.27
CA GLU A 17 5.48 13.38 11.25
C GLU A 17 6.51 13.09 12.32
N VAL A 18 6.58 11.84 12.80
CA VAL A 18 7.56 11.45 13.83
C VAL A 18 8.98 11.53 13.27
N LEU A 19 9.23 11.04 12.05
CA LEU A 19 10.56 11.08 11.43
C LEU A 19 11.07 12.52 11.26
N ARG A 20 10.19 13.50 11.00
CA ARG A 20 10.56 14.93 10.91
C ARG A 20 11.07 15.52 12.23
N THR A 21 10.81 14.87 13.36
CA THR A 21 11.32 15.30 14.68
C THR A 21 12.71 14.76 14.99
N LEU A 22 13.19 13.78 14.21
CA LEU A 22 14.51 13.21 14.40
C LEU A 22 15.60 14.09 13.78
N PRO A 23 16.81 14.15 14.36
CA PRO A 23 17.92 14.85 13.73
C PRO A 23 18.26 14.25 12.35
N GLU A 24 18.71 15.09 11.44
CA GLU A 24 19.24 14.64 10.15
C GLU A 24 20.46 13.72 10.35
N GLU A 25 20.67 12.80 9.41
CA GLU A 25 21.83 11.87 9.39
C GLU A 25 22.01 11.01 10.66
N SER A 26 20.97 10.84 11.49
CA SER A 26 21.06 10.10 12.77
C SER A 26 20.76 8.60 12.67
N VAL A 27 20.25 8.12 11.53
CA VAL A 27 19.79 6.72 11.35
C VAL A 27 20.81 5.91 10.56
N HIS A 28 21.32 4.83 11.16
CA HIS A 28 22.30 3.94 10.51
C HIS A 28 21.65 2.76 9.76
N CYS A 29 20.47 2.31 10.22
CA CYS A 29 19.79 1.14 9.69
C CYS A 29 18.29 1.35 9.83
N VAL A 30 17.54 1.00 8.78
CA VAL A 30 16.08 1.00 8.77
C VAL A 30 15.61 -0.43 8.61
N VAL A 31 14.77 -0.87 9.55
CA VAL A 31 14.08 -2.16 9.48
C VAL A 31 12.60 -1.88 9.47
N THR A 32 11.91 -2.27 8.40
CA THR A 32 10.48 -2.07 8.23
C THR A 32 9.84 -3.33 7.64
N SER A 33 8.57 -3.56 7.99
CA SER A 33 7.75 -4.65 7.45
C SER A 33 6.50 -4.04 6.79
N PRO A 34 6.66 -3.31 5.67
CA PRO A 34 5.51 -2.72 4.99
C PRO A 34 4.55 -3.84 4.53
N PRO A 35 3.25 -3.55 4.40
CA PRO A 35 2.31 -4.51 3.85
C PRO A 35 2.76 -4.96 2.45
N TYR A 36 2.73 -6.28 2.22
CA TYR A 36 2.97 -6.84 0.90
C TYR A 36 1.74 -6.66 0.01
N TRP A 37 1.99 -6.34 -1.27
CA TRP A 37 0.96 -6.14 -2.28
C TRP A 37 -0.03 -7.31 -2.35
N GLY A 38 -1.32 -7.00 -2.22
CA GLY A 38 -2.42 -7.95 -2.35
C GLY A 38 -2.48 -9.04 -1.29
N LEU A 39 -1.78 -8.89 -0.14
CA LEU A 39 -1.75 -9.90 0.93
C LEU A 39 -2.39 -9.43 2.24
N ARG A 40 -2.22 -8.17 2.64
CA ARG A 40 -2.73 -7.64 3.93
C ARG A 40 -3.24 -6.20 3.79
N THR A 41 -4.20 -5.88 4.66
CA THR A 41 -4.71 -4.55 4.97
C THR A 41 -4.82 -4.48 6.50
N TYR A 42 -4.53 -3.32 7.09
CA TYR A 42 -4.54 -3.12 8.54
C TYR A 42 -5.69 -2.21 9.00
N ASP A 43 -6.68 -1.98 8.13
CA ASP A 43 -7.88 -1.18 8.40
C ASP A 43 -7.54 0.24 8.89
N THR A 44 -6.50 0.83 8.29
CA THR A 44 -6.09 2.21 8.56
C THR A 44 -6.87 3.20 7.71
N VAL A 45 -6.80 4.49 8.07
CA VAL A 45 -7.38 5.56 7.25
C VAL A 45 -6.70 5.57 5.87
N PRO A 46 -7.44 5.53 4.74
CA PRO A 46 -6.84 5.60 3.41
C PRO A 46 -6.04 6.89 3.20
N GLN A 47 -4.82 6.73 2.69
CA GLN A 47 -3.91 7.83 2.36
C GLN A 47 -3.92 8.12 0.86
N VAL A 48 -3.46 9.31 0.47
CA VAL A 48 -3.31 9.70 -0.94
C VAL A 48 -1.88 9.41 -1.39
N TRP A 49 -1.76 8.74 -2.52
CA TRP A 49 -0.50 8.28 -3.11
C TRP A 49 -0.38 8.80 -4.53
N GLY A 50 0.78 9.40 -4.84
CA GLY A 50 1.08 9.94 -6.17
C GLY A 50 0.17 11.10 -6.59
N GLY A 51 0.20 11.40 -7.89
CA GLY A 51 -0.51 12.51 -8.50
C GLY A 51 0.03 13.90 -8.11
N ASP A 52 -0.79 14.91 -8.33
CA ASP A 52 -0.45 16.32 -8.09
C ASP A 52 -0.89 16.74 -6.67
N SER A 53 0.04 17.31 -5.90
CA SER A 53 -0.19 17.81 -4.54
C SER A 53 -1.14 19.00 -4.47
N ASP A 54 -1.24 19.78 -5.55
CA ASP A 54 -2.11 20.96 -5.62
C ASP A 54 -3.49 20.64 -6.20
N CYS A 55 -3.73 19.38 -6.58
CA CYS A 55 -5.02 18.95 -7.09
C CYS A 55 -6.06 18.90 -5.96
N PRO A 56 -7.27 19.48 -6.13
CA PRO A 56 -8.34 19.37 -5.12
C PRO A 56 -8.89 17.94 -4.98
N HIS A 57 -8.41 17.02 -5.83
CA HIS A 57 -8.86 15.66 -6.03
C HIS A 57 -10.36 15.52 -6.36
N SER A 58 -10.70 14.46 -7.07
CA SER A 58 -12.08 14.05 -7.32
C SER A 58 -12.06 12.54 -7.49
N TRP A 59 -12.62 11.85 -6.51
CA TRP A 59 -12.44 10.42 -6.32
C TRP A 59 -13.49 9.61 -7.06
N GLU A 60 -13.05 8.60 -7.80
CA GLU A 60 -13.91 7.61 -8.45
C GLU A 60 -13.51 6.21 -7.99
N ALA A 61 -14.50 5.39 -7.66
CA ALA A 61 -14.28 4.03 -7.22
C ALA A 61 -14.24 3.07 -8.42
N VAL A 62 -13.17 2.30 -8.51
CA VAL A 62 -12.98 1.23 -9.49
C VAL A 62 -13.10 -0.11 -8.76
N THR A 63 -13.92 -1.02 -9.30
CA THR A 63 -13.97 -2.40 -8.79
C THR A 63 -12.87 -3.21 -9.47
N ILE A 64 -11.95 -3.71 -8.66
CA ILE A 64 -10.90 -4.63 -9.09
C ILE A 64 -11.45 -6.05 -8.96
N PRO A 65 -11.60 -6.79 -10.07
CA PRO A 65 -12.11 -8.14 -10.04
C PRO A 65 -11.14 -9.05 -9.26
N SER A 66 -11.68 -10.07 -8.62
CA SER A 66 -10.87 -11.09 -7.97
C SER A 66 -10.12 -11.90 -9.03
N GLY A 67 -8.82 -11.66 -9.19
CA GLY A 67 -7.97 -12.45 -10.08
C GLY A 67 -7.59 -13.79 -9.44
N ASN A 68 -7.70 -14.86 -10.21
CA ASN A 68 -6.89 -16.06 -9.96
C ASN A 68 -5.44 -15.73 -10.39
N GLY A 69 -4.43 -16.37 -9.79
CA GLY A 69 -3.01 -16.06 -10.07
C GLY A 69 -2.68 -16.00 -11.57
N GLN A 70 -1.67 -15.20 -11.94
CA GLN A 70 -1.23 -15.07 -13.33
C GLN A 70 -0.93 -16.46 -13.92
N VAL A 71 -1.67 -16.84 -14.96
CA VAL A 71 -1.41 -18.02 -15.77
C VAL A 71 -0.25 -17.70 -16.70
N THR A 72 0.96 -18.16 -16.35
CA THR A 72 2.20 -17.97 -17.13
C THR A 72 2.43 -19.08 -18.17
N HIS A 73 1.54 -20.07 -18.24
CA HIS A 73 1.67 -21.24 -19.11
C HIS A 73 0.44 -21.47 -19.98
N SER A 74 0.65 -22.02 -21.19
CA SER A 74 -0.37 -22.31 -22.22
C SER A 74 -1.48 -23.29 -21.83
N MET A 75 -1.49 -23.79 -20.59
CA MET A 75 -2.55 -24.64 -20.04
C MET A 75 -3.69 -23.75 -19.53
N VAL A 76 -4.43 -23.13 -20.46
CA VAL A 76 -5.64 -22.36 -20.14
C VAL A 76 -6.82 -23.32 -20.18
N ALA A 77 -7.23 -23.83 -19.03
CA ALA A 77 -8.52 -24.50 -18.90
C ALA A 77 -9.62 -23.45 -18.71
N GLU A 78 -10.79 -23.67 -19.32
CA GLU A 78 -11.96 -22.83 -19.08
C GLU A 78 -12.29 -22.82 -17.59
N THR A 79 -12.39 -21.61 -17.03
CA THR A 79 -12.72 -21.44 -15.61
C THR A 79 -14.24 -21.56 -15.46
N LEU A 80 -14.70 -22.54 -14.67
CA LEU A 80 -16.13 -22.81 -14.44
C LEU A 80 -16.88 -21.68 -13.70
N ASN A 81 -16.15 -20.69 -13.17
CA ASN A 81 -16.70 -19.53 -12.47
C ASN A 81 -15.77 -18.32 -12.62
N THR A 82 -16.34 -17.13 -12.79
CA THR A 82 -15.62 -15.85 -12.83
C THR A 82 -15.28 -15.30 -11.44
N ALA A 83 -15.89 -15.83 -10.39
CA ALA A 83 -15.60 -15.48 -8.99
C ALA A 83 -14.46 -16.34 -8.43
N SER A 84 -13.52 -15.71 -7.73
CA SER A 84 -12.46 -16.44 -7.03
C SER A 84 -13.01 -17.09 -5.76
N ALA A 85 -12.61 -18.35 -5.51
CA ALA A 85 -13.01 -19.08 -4.31
C ALA A 85 -12.31 -18.58 -3.04
N THR A 86 -11.20 -17.84 -3.17
CA THR A 86 -10.34 -17.41 -2.05
C THR A 86 -10.26 -15.90 -1.89
N ARG A 87 -10.74 -15.12 -2.88
CA ARG A 87 -10.65 -13.66 -2.87
C ARG A 87 -11.95 -13.04 -3.34
N SER A 88 -12.39 -11.99 -2.67
CA SER A 88 -13.52 -11.17 -3.13
C SER A 88 -13.01 -10.04 -4.04
N PRO A 89 -13.83 -9.54 -4.99
CA PRO A 89 -13.57 -8.28 -5.66
C PRO A 89 -13.36 -7.17 -4.64
N ARG A 90 -12.46 -6.24 -4.94
CA ARG A 90 -12.11 -5.14 -4.03
C ARG A 90 -12.34 -3.81 -4.71
N SER A 91 -12.82 -2.81 -3.97
CA SER A 91 -12.86 -1.45 -4.47
C SER A 91 -11.50 -0.79 -4.30
N SER A 92 -11.11 0.02 -5.28
CA SER A 92 -10.00 0.96 -5.20
C SER A 92 -10.50 2.33 -5.63
N THR A 93 -9.84 3.40 -5.19
CA THR A 93 -10.29 4.77 -5.47
C THR A 93 -9.17 5.56 -6.10
N THR A 94 -9.39 6.12 -7.29
CA THR A 94 -8.41 6.96 -7.99
C THR A 94 -8.99 8.33 -8.31
N CYS A 95 -8.12 9.32 -8.45
CA CYS A 95 -8.49 10.68 -8.77
C CYS A 95 -8.64 10.84 -10.29
N VAL A 96 -9.80 11.24 -10.77
CA VAL A 96 -10.07 11.44 -12.21
C VAL A 96 -9.33 12.65 -12.82
N LYS A 97 -8.70 13.49 -12.00
CA LYS A 97 -8.03 14.74 -12.42
C LYS A 97 -6.51 14.61 -12.51
N CYS A 98 -5.90 13.77 -11.67
CA CYS A 98 -4.45 13.71 -11.52
C CYS A 98 -3.93 12.28 -11.26
N ASP A 99 -4.77 11.28 -11.42
CA ASP A 99 -4.45 9.86 -11.25
C ASP A 99 -3.90 9.43 -9.88
N ALA A 100 -3.95 10.32 -8.88
CA ALA A 100 -3.64 9.98 -7.50
C ALA A 100 -4.51 8.82 -7.02
N TRP A 101 -3.95 7.91 -6.26
CA TRP A 101 -4.69 6.81 -5.67
C TRP A 101 -4.96 7.07 -4.18
N LYS A 102 -6.16 6.74 -3.72
CA LYS A 102 -6.55 6.82 -2.33
C LYS A 102 -6.81 5.44 -1.77
N GLY A 103 -5.95 4.99 -0.86
CA GLY A 103 -6.01 3.64 -0.30
C GLY A 103 -4.96 3.37 0.77
N GLU A 104 -4.89 2.11 1.19
CA GLU A 104 -3.90 1.60 2.13
C GLU A 104 -2.90 0.72 1.38
N LEU A 105 -1.61 0.85 1.71
CA LEU A 105 -0.58 -0.02 1.15
C LEU A 105 -0.93 -1.51 1.37
N GLY A 106 -0.61 -2.34 0.39
CA GLY A 106 -1.11 -3.71 0.26
C GLY A 106 -2.39 -3.82 -0.58
N LEU A 107 -3.13 -2.72 -0.78
CA LEU A 107 -4.31 -2.64 -1.63
C LEU A 107 -4.10 -1.76 -2.88
N GLU A 108 -2.86 -1.57 -3.28
CA GLU A 108 -2.53 -0.83 -4.50
C GLU A 108 -3.19 -1.49 -5.72
N PRO A 109 -3.81 -0.75 -6.65
CA PRO A 109 -4.37 -1.29 -7.91
C PRO A 109 -3.42 -2.23 -8.66
N THR A 110 -2.15 -1.85 -8.73
CA THR A 110 -1.07 -2.58 -9.39
C THR A 110 0.16 -2.61 -8.48
N PRO A 111 1.09 -3.58 -8.65
CA PRO A 111 2.32 -3.64 -7.85
C PRO A 111 3.29 -2.46 -8.07
N GLU A 112 3.19 -1.79 -9.22
CA GLU A 112 4.08 -0.69 -9.62
C GLU A 112 3.66 0.68 -9.08
N LEU A 113 2.47 0.76 -8.48
CA LEU A 113 1.93 1.99 -7.92
C LEU A 113 2.52 2.29 -6.54
#